data_AF-A0A7Y9J2W2-F1
#
_entry.id   AF-A0A7Y9J2W2-F1
#
_cell.length_a   1.000
_cell.length_b   1.000
_cell.length_c   1.000
_cell.angle_alpha   90.00
_cell.angle_beta   90.00
_cell.angle_gamma   90.00
#
_symmetry.space_group_name_H-M   'P 1'
#
loop_
_entity.id
_entity.type
_entity.pdbx_description
1 polymer ?
#
loop_
_entity_poly.entity_id
_entity_poly.type
_entity_poly.pdbx_seq_one_letter_code
_entity_poly.pdbx_strand_id
1 'polypeptide(L)'
;MADAARTTLAACLVLQGTPDTATLAPALEQDLRGLVDVADEVVVYDTADHLTPGTAAFDATLHPAVTVVSGFWADDQARAREAALAHVEADWALCVLAGERVTAAPEELRELLRAAADLPALSVRVDDVVRGTHRSARLVHQGDGFTGPVAEVPSSVLTVCQPVATTARVPSQRGVFGRV
;
A
#
# COMPACT_ATOMS: atom_id res chain seq x y z
N MET A 1 -9.99 3.00 -28.19
CA MET A 1 -11.16 2.13 -28.02
C MET A 1 -11.23 1.84 -26.54
N ALA A 2 -11.99 2.64 -25.79
CA ALA A 2 -11.94 2.68 -24.33
C ALA A 2 -12.58 1.41 -23.74
N ASP A 3 -11.84 0.66 -22.94
CA ASP A 3 -12.34 -0.46 -22.13
C ASP A 3 -13.14 0.10 -20.94
N ALA A 4 -14.29 0.72 -21.22
CA ALA A 4 -15.12 1.41 -20.25
C ALA A 4 -15.99 0.48 -19.38
N ALA A 5 -15.51 -0.71 -19.00
CA ALA A 5 -16.35 -1.71 -18.30
C ALA A 5 -15.68 -2.46 -17.13
N ARG A 6 -14.39 -2.27 -16.88
CA ARG A 6 -13.73 -2.85 -15.71
C ARG A 6 -13.11 -1.74 -14.88
N THR A 7 -13.70 -1.49 -13.72
CA THR A 7 -13.08 -0.72 -12.65
C THR A 7 -11.77 -1.40 -12.30
N THR A 8 -10.67 -0.74 -12.61
CA THR A 8 -9.32 -1.26 -12.40
C THR A 8 -8.82 -0.86 -11.00
N LEU A 9 -8.01 -1.74 -10.40
CA LEU A 9 -7.42 -1.51 -9.10
C LEU A 9 -5.91 -1.61 -9.18
N ALA A 10 -5.22 -0.57 -8.72
CA ALA A 10 -3.79 -0.61 -8.47
C ALA A 10 -3.49 -0.73 -6.96
N ALA A 11 -2.39 -1.40 -6.64
CA ALA A 11 -1.78 -1.37 -5.32
C ALA A 11 -0.48 -0.57 -5.35
N CYS A 12 -0.34 0.40 -4.45
CA CYS A 12 0.91 1.11 -4.21
C CYS A 12 1.62 0.50 -3.00
N LEU A 13 2.78 -0.10 -3.20
CA LEU A 13 3.64 -0.59 -2.14
C LEU A 13 4.77 0.42 -1.88
N VAL A 14 4.80 1.02 -0.69
CA VAL A 14 5.90 1.92 -0.30
C VAL A 14 6.95 1.14 0.50
N LEU A 15 8.17 1.07 -0.04
CA LEU A 15 9.31 0.49 0.65
C LEU A 15 10.04 1.59 1.42
N GLN A 16 10.19 1.42 2.74
CA GLN A 16 10.87 2.37 3.63
C GLN A 16 12.12 1.77 4.26
N GLY A 17 13.21 2.54 4.25
CA GLY A 17 14.38 2.29 5.11
C GLY A 17 15.18 1.05 4.73
N THR A 18 16.20 0.69 5.50
CA THR A 18 17.34 -0.13 5.09
C THR A 18 17.33 -1.58 5.63
N PRO A 19 16.50 -2.50 5.14
CA PRO A 19 16.85 -3.91 5.18
C PRO A 19 17.83 -4.23 4.04
N ASP A 20 18.81 -5.07 4.32
CA ASP A 20 19.65 -5.66 3.28
C ASP A 20 18.76 -6.31 2.21
N THR A 21 19.06 -6.06 0.94
CA THR A 21 18.22 -6.50 -0.19
C THR A 21 17.97 -8.02 -0.18
N ALA A 22 18.91 -8.82 0.32
CA ALA A 22 18.73 -10.27 0.43
C ALA A 22 17.71 -10.67 1.52
N THR A 23 17.57 -9.85 2.57
CA THR A 23 16.57 -10.07 3.64
C THR A 23 15.20 -9.50 3.25
N LEU A 24 15.19 -8.45 2.42
CA LEU A 24 13.97 -7.85 1.89
C LEU A 24 13.27 -8.76 0.87
N ALA A 25 14.04 -9.41 -0.01
CA ALA A 25 13.53 -10.21 -1.12
C ALA A 25 12.41 -11.21 -0.74
N PRO A 26 12.55 -12.08 0.28
CA PRO A 26 11.49 -13.05 0.61
C PRO A 26 10.21 -12.38 1.13
N ALA A 27 10.31 -11.29 1.89
CA ALA A 27 9.15 -10.55 2.38
C ALA A 27 8.46 -9.82 1.21
N LEU A 28 9.25 -9.19 0.34
CA LEU A 28 8.75 -8.49 -0.84
C LEU A 28 8.05 -9.44 -1.81
N GLU A 29 8.62 -10.62 -2.08
CA GLU A 29 7.98 -11.61 -2.96
C GLU A 29 6.60 -12.04 -2.41
N GLN A 30 6.51 -12.24 -1.09
CA GLN A 30 5.27 -12.61 -0.45
C GLN A 30 4.23 -11.46 -0.49
N ASP A 31 4.66 -10.22 -0.23
CA ASP A 31 3.80 -9.04 -0.30
C ASP A 31 3.27 -8.84 -1.73
N LEU A 32 4.17 -8.88 -2.73
CA LEU A 32 3.81 -8.74 -4.14
C LEU A 32 2.85 -9.84 -4.59
N ARG A 33 3.04 -11.09 -4.17
CA ARG A 33 2.12 -12.19 -4.49
C ARG A 33 0.69 -11.89 -4.02
N GLY A 34 0.52 -11.40 -2.79
CA GLY A 34 -0.80 -11.03 -2.29
C GLY A 34 -1.39 -9.81 -3.02
N LEU A 35 -0.55 -8.87 -3.44
CA LEU A 35 -0.99 -7.69 -4.19
C LEU A 35 -1.44 -8.03 -5.62
N VAL A 36 -0.67 -8.85 -6.36
CA VAL A 36 -1.03 -9.23 -7.74
C VAL A 36 -2.27 -10.14 -7.80
N ASP A 37 -2.62 -10.83 -6.72
CA ASP A 37 -3.86 -11.61 -6.62
C ASP A 37 -5.11 -10.72 -6.52
N VAL A 38 -4.96 -9.49 -6.03
CA VAL A 38 -6.07 -8.56 -5.74
C VAL A 38 -6.12 -7.38 -6.71
N ALA A 39 -4.96 -6.86 -7.12
CA ALA A 39 -4.81 -5.68 -7.95
C ALA A 39 -4.41 -6.05 -9.39
N ASP A 40 -4.92 -5.29 -10.36
CA ASP A 40 -4.57 -5.42 -11.77
C ASP A 40 -3.19 -4.78 -12.07
N GLU A 41 -2.79 -3.79 -11.26
CA GLU A 41 -1.52 -3.07 -11.34
C GLU A 41 -0.87 -2.96 -9.95
N VAL A 42 0.45 -3.05 -9.85
CA VAL A 42 1.20 -2.90 -8.59
C VAL A 42 2.35 -1.94 -8.81
N VAL A 43 2.29 -0.76 -8.17
CA VAL A 43 3.36 0.23 -8.18
C VAL A 43 4.19 0.09 -6.92
N VAL A 44 5.47 -0.23 -7.06
CA VAL A 44 6.42 -0.34 -5.95
C VAL A 44 7.26 0.93 -5.90
N TYR A 45 7.06 1.74 -4.86
CA TYR A 45 7.83 2.95 -4.62
C TYR A 45 9.01 2.65 -3.70
N ASP A 46 10.21 2.61 -4.29
CA ASP A 46 11.44 2.34 -3.57
C ASP A 46 12.14 3.65 -3.17
N THR A 47 12.32 3.84 -1.87
CA THR A 47 12.81 5.09 -1.31
C THR A 47 14.29 5.07 -0.91
N ALA A 48 14.94 3.91 -1.02
CA ALA A 48 16.35 3.75 -0.66
C ALA A 48 17.12 2.79 -1.59
N ASP A 49 16.72 2.75 -2.87
CA ASP A 49 17.42 2.06 -3.96
C ASP A 49 17.67 0.55 -3.72
N HIS A 50 16.79 -0.10 -2.96
CA HIS A 50 16.83 -1.55 -2.71
C HIS A 50 16.63 -2.36 -3.99
N LEU A 51 15.87 -1.84 -4.95
CA LEU A 51 15.48 -2.50 -6.19
C LEU A 51 16.46 -2.16 -7.33
N THR A 52 17.75 -2.28 -7.04
CA THR A 52 18.79 -2.15 -8.06
C THR A 52 18.83 -3.41 -8.94
N PRO A 53 18.93 -3.29 -10.28
CA PRO A 53 19.05 -4.45 -11.17
C PRO A 53 20.18 -5.39 -10.78
N GLY A 54 19.90 -6.70 -10.76
CA GLY A 54 20.85 -7.72 -10.34
C GLY A 54 20.83 -8.05 -8.83
N THR A 55 19.89 -7.47 -8.09
CA THR A 55 19.60 -7.86 -6.70
C THR A 55 18.43 -8.82 -6.61
N ALA A 56 18.42 -9.68 -5.58
CA ALA A 56 17.32 -10.63 -5.37
C ALA A 56 15.94 -9.96 -5.15
N ALA A 57 15.90 -8.75 -4.59
CA ALA A 57 14.63 -8.03 -4.43
C ALA A 57 14.13 -7.46 -5.76
N PHE A 58 15.04 -7.03 -6.65
CA PHE A 58 14.67 -6.65 -8.01
C PHE A 58 14.08 -7.83 -8.77
N ASP A 59 14.67 -9.02 -8.64
CA ASP A 59 14.14 -10.24 -9.27
C ASP A 59 12.72 -10.57 -8.79
N ALA A 60 12.40 -10.31 -7.51
CA ALA A 60 11.05 -10.47 -6.97
C ALA A 60 10.03 -9.50 -7.59
N THR A 61 10.48 -8.37 -8.16
CA THR A 61 9.63 -7.39 -8.84
C THR A 61 9.45 -7.66 -10.34
N LEU A 62 10.11 -8.69 -10.89
CA LEU A 62 9.98 -9.06 -12.30
C LEU A 62 8.63 -9.74 -12.58
N HIS A 63 7.57 -8.95 -12.56
CA HIS A 63 6.21 -9.38 -12.87
C HIS A 63 5.55 -8.37 -13.81
N PRO A 64 4.76 -8.80 -14.82
CA PRO A 64 4.18 -7.89 -15.81
C PRO A 64 3.21 -6.85 -15.22
N ALA A 65 2.62 -7.13 -14.06
CA ALA A 65 1.75 -6.21 -13.34
C ALA A 65 2.51 -5.27 -12.37
N VAL A 66 3.83 -5.46 -12.19
CA VAL A 66 4.63 -4.71 -11.22
C VAL A 66 5.45 -3.64 -11.91
N THR A 67 5.28 -2.39 -11.48
CA THR A 67 6.05 -1.24 -11.91
C THR A 67 6.88 -0.72 -10.75
N VAL A 68 8.20 -0.67 -10.91
CA VAL A 68 9.11 -0.14 -9.88
C VAL A 68 9.40 1.33 -10.17
N VAL A 69 9.22 2.17 -9.16
CA VAL A 69 9.51 3.60 -9.19
C VAL A 69 10.52 3.93 -8.10
N SER A 70 11.67 4.45 -8.52
CA SER A 70 12.68 4.97 -7.60
C SER A 70 12.29 6.37 -7.11
N GLY A 71 12.42 6.59 -5.81
CA GLY A 71 11.99 7.81 -5.15
C GLY A 71 12.80 8.13 -3.91
N PHE A 72 12.33 9.09 -3.11
CA PHE A 72 13.05 9.55 -1.93
C PHE A 72 12.15 9.60 -0.69
N TRP A 73 12.65 9.08 0.43
CA TRP A 73 11.96 9.17 1.72
C TRP A 73 12.27 10.51 2.39
N ALA A 74 11.30 11.43 2.38
CA ALA A 74 11.44 12.76 2.99
C ALA A 74 10.91 12.83 4.44
N ASP A 75 11.05 11.75 5.23
CA ASP A 75 10.46 11.61 6.58
C ASP A 75 8.94 11.81 6.65
N ASP A 76 8.27 11.77 5.50
CA ASP A 76 6.83 11.98 5.37
C ASP A 76 6.21 10.84 4.55
N GLN A 77 5.45 10.01 5.26
CA GLN A 77 4.77 8.86 4.68
C GLN A 77 3.63 9.27 3.74
N ALA A 78 2.96 10.39 4.00
CA ALA A 78 1.91 10.88 3.12
C ALA A 78 2.51 11.33 1.78
N ARG A 79 3.64 12.03 1.82
CA ARG A 79 4.36 12.43 0.60
C ARG A 79 4.82 11.23 -0.24
N ALA A 80 5.33 10.17 0.39
CA ALA A 80 5.75 8.97 -0.32
C ALA A 80 4.54 8.25 -0.99
N ARG A 81 3.39 8.21 -0.31
CA ARG A 81 2.15 7.66 -0.89
C ARG A 81 1.63 8.50 -2.05
N GLU A 82 1.60 9.82 -1.90
CA GLU A 82 1.20 10.73 -2.97
C GLU A 82 2.11 10.61 -4.20
N ALA A 83 3.42 10.46 -3.98
CA ALA A 83 4.37 10.23 -5.06
C ALA A 83 4.10 8.89 -5.76
N ALA A 84 3.86 7.81 -5.01
CA ALA A 84 3.49 6.51 -5.58
C ALA A 84 2.19 6.57 -6.38
N LEU A 85 1.17 7.26 -5.86
CA LEU A 85 -0.13 7.45 -6.51
C LEU A 85 -0.04 8.21 -7.83
N ALA A 86 0.91 9.14 -7.95
CA ALA A 86 1.13 9.87 -9.20
C ALA A 86 1.55 8.97 -10.37
N HIS A 87 1.95 7.73 -10.10
CA HIS A 87 2.35 6.74 -11.10
C HIS A 87 1.30 5.67 -11.38
N VAL A 88 0.16 5.68 -10.68
CA VAL A 88 -0.92 4.72 -10.89
C VAL A 88 -1.76 5.11 -12.10
N GLU A 89 -2.04 4.17 -12.99
CA GLU A 89 -2.95 4.37 -14.13
C GLU A 89 -4.37 3.86 -13.86
N ALA A 90 -4.55 2.98 -12.88
CA ALA A 90 -5.84 2.38 -12.52
C ALA A 90 -6.84 3.36 -11.88
N ASP A 91 -8.15 3.08 -12.04
CA ASP A 91 -9.26 3.90 -11.50
C ASP A 91 -9.21 4.05 -9.97
N TRP A 92 -8.76 3.00 -9.29
CA TRP A 92 -8.63 3.00 -7.84
C TRP A 92 -7.23 2.60 -7.42
N ALA A 93 -6.74 3.20 -6.34
CA ALA A 93 -5.42 2.92 -5.81
C ALA A 93 -5.46 2.62 -4.31
N LEU A 94 -4.90 1.48 -3.91
CA LEU A 94 -4.73 1.09 -2.51
C LEU A 94 -3.26 1.28 -2.10
N CYS A 95 -2.99 2.16 -1.14
CA CYS A 95 -1.63 2.34 -0.62
C CYS A 95 -1.38 1.45 0.60
N VAL A 96 -0.38 0.58 0.49
CA VAL A 96 0.13 -0.29 1.57
C VAL A 96 1.63 -0.10 1.79
N LEU A 97 2.10 -0.49 2.96
CA LEU A 97 3.50 -0.50 3.33
C LEU A 97 4.11 -1.89 3.16
N ALA A 98 5.45 -1.95 3.08
CA ALA A 98 6.18 -3.20 3.17
C ALA A 98 5.79 -3.99 4.44
N GLY A 99 5.54 -5.28 4.29
CA GLY A 99 5.13 -6.19 5.34
C GLY A 99 3.64 -6.17 5.70
N GLU A 100 2.81 -5.39 5.00
CA GLU A 100 1.35 -5.49 5.12
C GLU A 100 0.79 -6.53 4.17
N ARG A 101 -0.03 -7.45 4.69
CA ARG A 101 -0.69 -8.49 3.91
C ARG A 101 -2.09 -8.06 3.53
N VAL A 102 -2.35 -7.95 2.24
CA VAL A 102 -3.68 -7.67 1.70
C VAL A 102 -4.40 -8.97 1.43
N THR A 103 -5.63 -9.08 1.93
CA THR A 103 -6.56 -10.16 1.59
C THR A 103 -7.87 -9.55 1.17
N ALA A 104 -8.37 -9.92 0.00
CA ALA A 104 -9.63 -9.41 -0.52
C ALA A 104 -10.45 -10.52 -1.18
N ALA A 105 -11.76 -10.31 -1.24
CA ALA A 105 -12.65 -11.02 -2.15
C ALA A 105 -12.71 -10.22 -3.47
N PRO A 106 -11.97 -10.62 -4.53
CA PRO A 106 -11.76 -9.77 -5.70
C PRO A 106 -13.05 -9.45 -6.47
N GLU A 107 -14.04 -10.34 -6.47
CA GLU A 107 -15.33 -10.10 -7.12
C GLU A 107 -16.16 -9.07 -6.34
N GLU A 108 -16.34 -9.29 -5.02
CA GLU A 108 -17.07 -8.37 -4.14
C GLU A 108 -16.40 -6.99 -4.07
N LEU A 109 -15.06 -6.95 -4.06
CA LEU A 109 -14.31 -5.71 -4.08
C LEU A 109 -14.61 -4.92 -5.36
N ARG A 110 -14.59 -5.56 -6.53
CA ARG A 110 -14.91 -4.88 -7.80
C ARG A 110 -16.35 -4.38 -7.85
N GLU A 111 -17.31 -5.12 -7.30
CA GLU A 111 -18.70 -4.65 -7.19
C GLU A 111 -18.79 -3.41 -6.28
N LEU A 112 -18.10 -3.42 -5.15
CA LEU A 112 -18.05 -2.30 -4.23
C LEU A 112 -17.39 -1.06 -4.87
N LEU A 113 -16.26 -1.23 -5.55
CA LEU A 113 -15.57 -0.14 -6.25
C LEU A 113 -16.44 0.45 -7.37
N ARG A 114 -17.19 -0.37 -8.10
CA ARG A 114 -18.18 0.10 -9.09
C ARG A 114 -19.31 0.90 -8.45
N ALA A 115 -19.85 0.42 -7.33
CA ALA A 115 -20.92 1.11 -6.61
C ALA A 115 -20.43 2.42 -5.96
N ALA A 116 -19.14 2.49 -5.63
CA ALA A 116 -18.49 3.64 -5.03
C ALA A 116 -17.85 4.59 -6.05
N ALA A 117 -18.12 4.46 -7.36
CA ALA A 117 -17.48 5.25 -8.41
C ALA A 117 -17.66 6.78 -8.25
N ASP A 118 -18.70 7.22 -7.54
CA ASP A 118 -18.94 8.63 -7.22
C ASP A 118 -18.25 9.12 -5.92
N LEU A 119 -17.53 8.24 -5.22
CA LEU A 119 -16.84 8.56 -3.97
C LEU A 119 -15.36 8.83 -4.24
N PRO A 120 -14.77 9.89 -3.64
CA PRO A 120 -13.37 10.21 -3.83
C PRO A 120 -12.43 9.20 -3.15
N ALA A 121 -12.89 8.56 -2.08
CA ALA A 121 -12.11 7.57 -1.35
C ALA A 121 -12.98 6.62 -0.51
N LEU A 122 -12.40 5.45 -0.24
CA LEU A 122 -12.90 4.45 0.69
C LEU A 122 -11.87 4.19 1.80
N SER A 123 -12.35 3.89 3.00
CA SER A 123 -11.53 3.59 4.18
C SER A 123 -11.45 2.08 4.33
N VAL A 124 -10.24 1.54 4.35
CA VAL A 124 -9.98 0.12 4.51
C VAL A 124 -9.39 -0.11 5.90
N ARG A 125 -9.93 -1.06 6.65
CA ARG A 125 -9.37 -1.42 7.95
C ARG A 125 -8.04 -2.15 7.77
N VAL A 126 -7.06 -1.69 8.53
CA VAL A 126 -5.74 -2.32 8.65
C VAL A 126 -5.61 -2.83 10.08
N ASP A 127 -5.54 -4.14 10.28
CA ASP A 127 -5.40 -4.76 11.59
C ASP A 127 -3.93 -5.02 11.92
N ASP A 128 -3.43 -4.40 13.00
CA ASP A 128 -2.14 -4.74 13.61
C ASP A 128 -2.34 -5.93 14.54
N VAL A 129 -2.00 -7.11 14.03
CA VAL A 129 -2.19 -8.40 14.71
C VAL A 129 -1.32 -8.50 15.96
N VAL A 130 -0.19 -7.78 16.00
CA VAL A 130 0.78 -7.86 17.11
C VAL A 130 0.38 -6.94 18.26
N ARG A 131 -0.09 -5.73 17.96
CA ARG A 131 -0.49 -4.73 18.96
C ARG A 131 -1.96 -4.81 19.36
N GLY A 132 -2.79 -5.53 18.59
CA GLY A 132 -4.24 -5.57 18.77
C GLY A 132 -4.90 -4.23 18.47
N THR A 133 -4.26 -3.38 17.68
CA THR A 133 -4.76 -2.07 17.26
C THR A 133 -5.14 -2.11 15.80
N HIS A 134 -6.05 -1.24 15.36
CA HIS A 134 -6.33 -1.05 13.95
C HIS A 134 -5.99 0.37 13.53
N ARG A 135 -5.57 0.54 12.27
CA ARG A 135 -5.54 1.84 11.60
C ARG A 135 -6.40 1.77 10.34
N SER A 136 -6.63 2.91 9.71
CA SER A 136 -7.33 2.98 8.43
C SER A 136 -6.34 3.26 7.31
N ALA A 137 -6.27 2.36 6.33
CA ALA A 137 -5.74 2.65 5.00
C ALA A 137 -6.83 3.32 4.16
N ARG A 138 -6.44 3.93 3.04
CA ARG A 138 -7.37 4.54 2.11
C ARG A 138 -7.18 3.96 0.73
N LEU A 139 -8.31 3.71 0.09
CA LEU A 139 -8.42 3.29 -1.29
C LEU A 139 -8.98 4.52 -2.03
N VAL A 140 -8.18 5.13 -2.88
CA VAL A 140 -8.42 6.46 -3.44
C VAL A 140 -8.84 6.32 -4.90
N HIS A 141 -9.84 7.08 -5.34
CA HIS A 141 -10.25 7.13 -6.73
C HIS A 141 -9.34 8.07 -7.52
N GLN A 142 -8.94 7.67 -8.73
CA GLN A 142 -8.10 8.48 -9.62
C GLN A 142 -8.74 9.86 -9.88
N GLY A 143 -7.91 10.90 -9.83
CA GLY A 143 -8.34 12.30 -9.97
C GLY A 143 -8.78 12.99 -8.68
N ASP A 144 -9.05 12.25 -7.61
CA ASP A 144 -9.40 12.79 -6.30
C ASP A 144 -8.24 12.60 -5.30
N GLY A 145 -7.90 13.65 -4.56
CA GLY A 145 -6.89 13.56 -3.50
C GLY A 145 -7.41 12.81 -2.27
N PHE A 146 -6.58 12.67 -1.24
CA PHE A 146 -7.00 12.13 0.07
C PHE A 146 -8.02 13.02 0.82
N THR A 147 -8.60 14.04 0.18
CA THR A 147 -9.48 15.03 0.79
C THR A 147 -10.92 14.80 0.37
N GLY A 148 -11.77 14.32 1.28
CA GLY A 148 -13.19 14.10 1.00
C GLY A 148 -13.89 13.20 2.02
N PRO A 149 -15.23 13.07 1.93
CA PRO A 149 -15.97 12.06 2.70
C PRO A 149 -15.52 10.66 2.28
N VAL A 150 -15.41 9.76 3.26
CA VAL A 150 -14.88 8.41 3.06
C VAL A 150 -15.92 7.40 3.54
N ALA A 151 -16.29 6.45 2.70
CA ALA A 151 -17.11 5.30 3.12
C ALA A 151 -16.21 4.13 3.56
N GLU A 152 -16.62 3.36 4.57
CA GLU A 152 -15.84 2.23 5.07
C GLU A 152 -16.07 0.98 4.19
N VAL A 153 -14.98 0.32 3.80
CA VAL A 153 -15.01 -0.99 3.14
C VAL A 153 -15.25 -2.07 4.20
N PRO A 154 -16.23 -2.98 4.00
CA PRO A 154 -16.44 -4.08 4.92
C PRO A 154 -15.19 -4.96 5.00
N SER A 155 -14.80 -5.36 6.21
CA SER A 155 -13.63 -6.24 6.42
C SER A 155 -13.82 -7.63 5.78
N SER A 156 -15.05 -8.05 5.51
CA SER A 156 -15.34 -9.27 4.74
C SER A 156 -14.90 -9.17 3.27
N VAL A 157 -14.83 -7.95 2.72
CA VAL A 157 -14.50 -7.68 1.32
C VAL A 157 -13.01 -7.40 1.16
N LEU A 158 -12.42 -6.62 2.07
CA LEU A 158 -11.01 -6.25 2.03
C LEU A 158 -10.49 -6.06 3.45
N THR A 159 -9.41 -6.76 3.76
CA THR A 159 -8.67 -6.60 5.01
C THR A 159 -7.18 -6.48 4.71
N VAL A 160 -6.52 -5.55 5.40
CA VAL A 160 -5.06 -5.45 5.40
C VAL A 160 -4.55 -5.85 6.77
N CYS A 161 -3.72 -6.88 6.86
CA CYS A 161 -3.14 -7.35 8.11
C CYS A 161 -1.69 -6.90 8.21
N GLN A 162 -1.28 -6.32 9.33
CA GLN A 162 0.11 -6.08 9.67
C GLN A 162 0.61 -7.18 10.62
N PRO A 163 1.24 -8.25 10.09
CA PRO A 163 1.77 -9.34 10.89
C PRO A 163 3.05 -9.01 11.65
N VAL A 164 3.72 -7.92 11.30
CA VAL A 164 5.01 -7.54 11.87
C VAL A 164 4.94 -6.09 12.32
N ALA A 165 5.56 -5.79 13.46
CA ALA A 165 5.74 -4.43 13.96
C ALA A 165 6.76 -3.67 13.09
N THR A 166 6.52 -3.52 11.78
CA THR A 166 7.33 -2.68 10.93
C THR A 166 6.65 -1.33 10.76
N THR A 167 7.45 -0.29 10.92
CA THR A 167 7.09 1.14 10.90
C THR A 167 6.38 1.69 12.15
N ALA A 168 7.05 1.57 13.29
CA ALA A 168 7.42 2.77 14.04
C ALA A 168 8.50 2.38 15.03
N ARG A 169 9.67 3.04 14.98
CA ARG A 169 10.29 3.43 16.25
C ARG A 169 9.14 4.01 17.06
N VAL A 170 8.81 3.37 18.18
CA VAL A 170 8.05 3.99 19.26
C VAL A 170 8.53 5.45 19.29
N PRO A 171 7.67 6.47 19.11
CA PRO A 171 8.12 7.81 19.41
C PRO A 171 8.65 7.68 20.82
N SER A 172 9.97 7.84 20.98
CA SER A 172 10.53 7.93 22.32
C SER A 172 9.67 9.01 22.93
N GLN A 173 8.80 8.62 23.87
CA GLN A 173 8.13 9.59 24.69
C GLN A 173 9.32 10.33 25.27
N ARG A 174 9.55 11.52 24.75
CA ARG A 174 10.42 12.50 25.36
C ARG A 174 9.61 12.89 26.59
N GLY A 175 9.64 11.99 27.58
CA GLY A 175 9.08 12.15 28.89
C GLY A 175 9.84 13.30 29.47
N VAL A 176 9.29 14.49 29.24
CA VAL A 176 9.45 15.64 30.10
C VAL A 176 8.93 15.19 31.46
N PHE A 177 9.81 14.55 32.23
CA PHE A 177 9.79 14.62 33.68
C PHE A 177 11.12 15.24 34.11
N GLY A 178 11.29 16.48 33.67
CA GLY A 178 12.02 17.46 34.48
C GLY A 178 11.07 17.98 35.55
N ARG A 179 11.59 18.11 36.78
CA ARG A 179 10.94 18.43 38.07
C ARG A 179 10.16 17.28 38.69
N VAL A 180 10.42 16.89 39.93
CA VAL A 180 10.85 17.67 41.12
C VAL A 180 12.02 17.01 41.84
#